data_AF-A0A373W8A1-F1
#
_entry.id   AF-A0A373W8A1-F1
#
_cell.length_a   1.000
_cell.length_b   1.000
_cell.length_c   1.000
_cell.angle_alpha   90.00
_cell.angle_beta   90.00
_cell.angle_gamma   90.00
#
_symmetry.space_group_name_H-M   'P 1'
#
loop_
_entity.id
_entity.type
_entity.pdbx_description
1 polymer ?
#
loop_
_entity_poly.entity_id
_entity_poly.type
_entity_poly.pdbx_seq_one_letter_code
_entity_poly.pdbx_strand_id
1 'polypeptide(L)'
;MQTESGEVMRNNAHILSAVSFHFSCGGFFGGYGNVTVKKEGNHAVLTVSPSMLREGKVEDTTKELTIAEWNDFISDVFSKYHIDDWNEEYINHDILDGTQWS
;
A
#
# COMPACT_ATOMS: atom_id res chain seq x y z
N MET A 1 26.42 -34.14 -2.79
CA MET A 1 25.00 -33.87 -3.05
C MET A 1 24.62 -32.70 -2.17
N GLN A 2 24.72 -31.48 -2.72
CA GLN A 2 24.31 -30.24 -2.05
C GLN A 2 22.79 -30.16 -2.11
N THR A 3 22.15 -29.86 -0.99
CA THR A 3 20.90 -29.10 -0.96
C THR A 3 21.06 -28.05 0.12
N GLU A 4 21.66 -26.94 -0.28
CA GLU A 4 21.61 -25.68 0.43
C GLU A 4 20.13 -25.29 0.53
N SER A 5 19.56 -25.36 1.73
CA SER A 5 18.36 -24.60 2.07
C SER A 5 18.77 -23.13 2.16
N GLY A 6 19.05 -22.54 1.00
CA GLY A 6 19.25 -21.12 0.83
C GLY A 6 17.90 -20.44 0.90
N GLU A 7 17.42 -20.24 2.13
CA GLU A 7 16.48 -19.17 2.40
C GLU A 7 17.22 -17.89 1.97
N VAL A 8 16.90 -17.42 0.76
CA VAL A 8 17.43 -16.17 0.25
C VAL A 8 16.92 -15.11 1.23
N MET A 9 17.76 -14.73 2.18
CA MET A 9 17.60 -13.49 2.95
C MET A 9 17.59 -12.36 1.92
N ARG A 10 16.42 -12.08 1.36
CA ARG A 10 16.19 -10.95 0.47
C ARG A 10 16.72 -9.74 1.22
N ASN A 11 17.60 -8.99 0.57
CA ASN A 11 18.25 -7.83 1.17
C ASN A 11 17.17 -6.75 1.40
N ASN A 12 16.54 -6.77 2.57
CA ASN A 12 15.43 -5.90 2.96
C ASN A 12 15.85 -4.43 3.18
N ALA A 13 17.09 -4.06 2.86
CA ALA A 13 17.55 -2.68 2.94
C ALA A 13 16.71 -1.73 2.06
N HIS A 14 16.20 -2.23 0.93
CA HIS A 14 15.32 -1.46 0.05
C HIS A 14 13.95 -1.16 0.69
N ILE A 15 13.46 -2.02 1.58
CA ILE A 15 12.19 -1.82 2.32
C ILE A 15 12.31 -0.60 3.25
N LEU A 16 13.42 -0.49 3.98
CA LEU A 16 13.69 0.65 4.87
C LEU A 16 13.98 1.95 4.11
N SER A 17 14.21 1.87 2.80
CA SER A 17 14.39 3.03 1.91
C SER A 17 13.06 3.62 1.41
N ALA A 18 11.94 2.96 1.68
CA ALA A 18 10.62 3.48 1.32
C ALA A 18 10.41 4.88 1.90
N VAL A 19 9.85 5.77 1.07
CA VAL A 19 9.54 7.16 1.43
C VAL A 19 8.04 7.43 1.41
N SER A 20 7.27 6.61 0.71
CA SER A 20 5.82 6.72 0.62
C SER A 20 5.19 5.37 0.31
N PHE A 21 4.02 5.14 0.89
CA PHE A 21 3.11 4.07 0.52
C PHE A 21 1.80 4.71 0.06
N HIS A 22 1.27 4.26 -1.07
CA HIS A 22 0.00 4.72 -1.60
C HIS A 22 -0.87 3.52 -1.97
N PHE A 23 -2.11 3.55 -1.52
CA PHE A 23 -3.10 2.54 -1.84
C PHE A 23 -4.44 3.21 -2.12
N SER A 24 -5.11 2.77 -3.18
CA SER A 24 -6.46 3.17 -3.50
C SER A 24 -7.38 1.96 -3.38
N CYS A 25 -8.55 2.18 -2.81
CA CYS A 25 -9.57 1.15 -2.64
C CYS A 25 -10.90 1.68 -3.14
N GLY A 26 -11.53 0.97 -4.06
CA GLY A 26 -12.80 1.38 -4.66
C GLY A 26 -13.00 0.84 -6.06
N GLY A 27 -14.02 1.36 -6.74
CA GLY A 27 -14.46 0.88 -8.03
C GLY A 27 -15.66 1.69 -8.55
N PHE A 28 -16.20 1.26 -9.70
CA PHE A 28 -17.20 2.00 -10.47
C PHE A 28 -18.44 2.44 -9.64
N PHE A 29 -18.96 3.64 -9.93
CA PHE A 29 -20.04 4.37 -9.23
C PHE A 29 -19.80 4.78 -7.75
N GLY A 30 -18.74 4.31 -7.10
CA GLY A 30 -18.36 4.73 -5.74
C GLY A 30 -17.10 5.58 -5.69
N GLY A 31 -16.28 5.55 -6.75
CA GLY A 31 -14.98 6.22 -6.87
C GLY A 31 -13.93 5.61 -5.94
N TYR A 32 -12.70 6.12 -5.99
CA TYR A 32 -11.59 5.58 -5.21
C TYR A 32 -11.37 6.41 -3.95
N GLY A 33 -11.37 5.75 -2.79
CA GLY A 33 -10.76 6.30 -1.58
C GLY A 33 -9.25 6.05 -1.64
N ASN A 34 -8.46 7.05 -1.25
CA ASN A 34 -7.01 6.97 -1.27
C ASN A 34 -6.46 7.00 0.15
N VAL A 35 -5.45 6.18 0.38
CA VAL A 35 -4.64 6.18 1.58
C VAL A 35 -3.20 6.44 1.16
N THR A 36 -2.60 7.49 1.70
CA THR A 36 -1.19 7.79 1.48
C THR A 36 -0.50 7.90 2.83
N VAL A 37 0.61 7.21 3.01
CA VAL A 37 1.51 7.41 4.15
C VAL A 37 2.85 7.86 3.60
N LYS A 38 3.32 9.05 3.99
CA LYS A 38 4.55 9.63 3.44
C LYS A 38 5.49 10.06 4.55
N LYS A 39 6.75 9.65 4.46
CA LYS A 39 7.82 10.02 5.38
C LYS A 39 8.28 11.45 5.09
N GLU A 40 8.31 12.28 6.13
CA GLU A 40 8.74 13.69 6.07
C GLU A 40 9.81 13.92 7.14
N GLY A 41 11.07 13.65 6.77
CA GLY A 41 12.20 13.79 7.68
C GLY A 41 12.14 12.80 8.85
N ASN A 42 11.76 13.30 10.04
CA ASN A 42 11.73 12.56 11.30
C ASN A 42 10.31 12.16 11.76
N HIS A 43 9.33 12.23 10.87
CA HIS A 43 7.98 11.72 11.09
C HIS A 43 7.40 11.25 9.75
N ALA A 44 6.16 10.78 9.76
CA ALA A 44 5.38 10.51 8.55
C ALA A 44 3.96 11.07 8.69
N VAL A 45 3.30 11.30 7.57
CA VAL A 45 1.92 11.79 7.53
C VAL A 45 1.06 10.74 6.81
N LEU A 46 0.04 10.25 7.51
CA LEU A 46 -1.05 9.47 6.94
C LEU A 46 -2.14 10.44 6.47
N THR A 47 -2.53 10.33 5.22
CA THR A 47 -3.68 11.03 4.62
C THR A 47 -4.67 10.00 4.11
N VAL A 48 -5.92 10.12 4.57
CA VAL A 48 -7.06 9.34 4.07
C VAL A 48 -7.97 10.30 3.33
N SER A 49 -7.99 10.17 2.01
CA SER A 49 -8.85 10.93 1.12
C SER A 49 -10.06 10.07 0.74
N PRO A 50 -11.28 10.45 1.16
CA PRO A 50 -12.49 9.75 0.77
C PRO A 50 -12.76 9.92 -0.74
N SER A 51 -13.56 9.02 -1.30
CA SER A 51 -13.96 9.14 -2.70
C SER A 51 -14.78 10.40 -2.97
N MET A 52 -14.46 11.05 -4.08
CA MET A 52 -15.14 12.24 -4.61
C MET A 52 -16.62 11.99 -4.98
N LEU A 53 -17.06 10.73 -5.10
CA LEU A 53 -18.44 10.37 -5.40
C LEU A 53 -19.31 10.16 -4.14
N ARG A 54 -18.77 10.30 -2.93
CA ARG A 54 -19.61 10.37 -1.72
C ARG A 54 -20.41 11.66 -1.72
N GLU A 55 -21.69 11.57 -1.39
CA GLU A 55 -22.53 12.76 -1.16
C GLU A 55 -21.98 13.57 0.03
N GLY A 56 -21.72 14.86 -0.23
CA GLY A 56 -21.13 15.78 0.74
C GLY A 56 -19.62 15.96 0.56
N LYS A 57 -19.13 17.19 0.80
CA LYS A 57 -17.70 17.50 0.74
C LYS A 57 -17.03 16.89 1.98
N VAL A 58 -16.49 15.69 1.85
CA VAL A 58 -15.72 15.04 2.92
C VAL A 58 -14.27 15.43 2.73
N GLU A 59 -13.72 16.13 3.72
CA GLU A 59 -12.31 16.56 3.70
C GLU A 59 -11.37 15.39 4.02
N ASP A 60 -10.11 15.55 3.62
CA ASP A 60 -9.05 14.61 3.97
C ASP A 60 -8.91 14.51 5.49
N THR A 61 -8.73 13.29 5.97
CA THR A 61 -8.31 13.06 7.36
C THR A 61 -6.81 12.83 7.39
N THR A 62 -6.09 13.63 8.18
CA THR A 62 -4.65 13.52 8.34
C THR A 62 -4.26 13.10 9.75
N LYS A 63 -3.25 12.24 9.87
CA LYS A 63 -2.63 11.86 11.15
C LYS A 63 -1.11 11.86 11.00
N GLU A 64 -0.42 12.53 11.91
CA GLU A 64 1.03 12.39 12.04
C GLU A 64 1.37 11.05 12.72
N LEU A 65 2.40 10.41 12.20
CA LEU A 65 2.99 9.18 12.70
C LEU A 65 4.43 9.45 13.11
N THR A 66 4.83 8.88 14.23
CA THR A 66 6.24 8.80 14.61
C THR A 66 7.01 7.92 13.62
N ILE A 67 8.35 8.06 13.58
CA ILE A 67 9.18 7.19 12.74
C ILE A 67 9.10 5.72 13.17
N ALA A 68 8.86 5.45 14.45
CA ALA A 68 8.61 4.09 14.93
C ALA A 68 7.35 3.52 14.29
N GLU A 69 6.22 4.25 14.35
CA GLU A 69 4.96 3.83 13.70
C GLU A 69 5.12 3.67 12.18
N TRP A 70 5.89 4.54 11.51
CA TRP A 70 6.21 4.39 10.09
C TRP A 70 7.00 3.11 9.79
N ASN A 71 8.05 2.84 10.57
CA ASN A 71 8.90 1.67 10.36
C ASN A 71 8.13 0.38 10.62
N ASP A 72 7.30 0.35 11.67
CA ASP A 72 6.42 -0.79 11.97
C ASP A 72 5.41 -1.01 10.83
N PHE A 73 4.78 0.07 10.35
CA PHE A 73 3.85 0.02 9.21
C PHE A 73 4.50 -0.54 7.94
N ILE A 74 5.66 0.00 7.52
CA ILE A 74 6.35 -0.50 6.32
C ILE A 74 6.87 -1.92 6.53
N SER A 75 7.33 -2.25 7.73
CA SER A 75 7.72 -3.63 8.05
C SER A 75 6.53 -4.58 7.84
N ASP A 76 5.34 -4.25 8.33
CA ASP A 76 4.13 -5.06 8.13
C ASP A 76 3.76 -5.20 6.65
N VAL A 77 3.81 -4.11 5.88
CA VAL A 77 3.52 -4.10 4.43
C VAL A 77 4.34 -5.16 3.69
N PHE A 78 5.64 -5.28 3.98
CA PHE A 78 6.49 -6.25 3.28
C PHE A 78 6.56 -7.62 3.97
N SER A 79 6.66 -7.67 5.29
CA SER A 79 6.87 -8.93 6.01
C SER A 79 5.60 -9.73 6.27
N LYS A 80 4.44 -9.07 6.41
CA LYS A 80 3.16 -9.72 6.72
C LYS A 80 2.28 -9.86 5.49
N TYR A 81 2.23 -8.82 4.66
CA TYR A 81 1.40 -8.83 3.45
C TYR A 81 2.15 -9.28 2.20
N HIS A 82 3.48 -9.46 2.28
CA HIS A 82 4.32 -9.98 1.21
C HIS A 82 4.04 -9.29 -0.13
N ILE A 83 3.92 -7.96 -0.12
CA ILE A 83 3.61 -7.16 -1.32
C ILE A 83 4.67 -7.34 -2.42
N ASP A 84 5.91 -7.68 -2.05
CA ASP A 84 6.97 -8.01 -2.99
C ASP A 84 6.75 -9.32 -3.76
N ASP A 85 5.85 -10.19 -3.27
CA ASP A 85 5.43 -11.40 -3.97
C ASP A 85 4.14 -11.22 -4.79
N TRP A 86 3.51 -10.03 -4.73
CA TRP A 86 2.31 -9.78 -5.51
C TRP A 86 2.69 -9.62 -6.99
N ASN A 87 1.80 -10.09 -7.86
CA ASN A 87 1.95 -9.81 -9.29
C ASN A 87 1.82 -8.30 -9.51
N GLU A 88 2.71 -7.73 -10.33
CA GLU A 88 2.66 -6.31 -10.71
C GLU A 88 1.29 -5.92 -11.29
N GLU A 89 0.65 -6.87 -11.97
CA GLU A 89 -0.70 -6.75 -12.48
C GLU A 89 -1.42 -8.10 -12.33
N TYR A 90 -2.65 -8.08 -11.81
CA TYR A 90 -3.51 -9.26 -11.72
C TYR A 90 -4.80 -8.99 -12.47
N ILE A 91 -4.84 -9.40 -13.74
CA ILE A 91 -6.05 -9.38 -14.57
C ILE A 91 -6.64 -10.80 -14.54
N ASN A 92 -7.79 -10.97 -13.90
CA ASN A 92 -8.55 -12.21 -13.99
C ASN A 92 -9.86 -11.96 -14.73
N HIS A 93 -9.88 -12.29 -16.02
CA HIS A 93 -11.04 -12.09 -16.89
C HIS A 93 -12.27 -12.92 -16.49
N ASP A 94 -12.09 -13.96 -15.66
CA ASP A 94 -13.17 -14.80 -15.15
C ASP A 94 -13.77 -14.27 -13.84
N ILE A 95 -13.19 -13.21 -13.26
CA ILE A 95 -13.68 -12.53 -12.06
C ILE A 95 -14.24 -11.17 -12.46
N LEU A 96 -15.54 -10.97 -12.25
CA LEU A 96 -16.19 -9.66 -12.37
C LEU A 96 -15.82 -8.81 -11.14
N ASP A 97 -14.64 -8.20 -11.16
CA ASP A 97 -14.15 -7.29 -10.11
C ASP A 97 -14.65 -5.84 -10.28
N GLY A 98 -15.40 -5.56 -11.35
CA GLY A 98 -15.90 -4.23 -11.68
C GLY A 98 -14.93 -3.36 -12.49
N THR A 99 -13.79 -3.89 -12.94
CA THR A 99 -12.97 -3.26 -13.99
C THR A 99 -13.48 -3.69 -15.37
N GLN A 100 -13.90 -2.71 -16.18
CA GLN A 100 -14.34 -2.95 -17.55
C GLN A 100 -13.12 -2.81 -18.47
N TRP A 101 -12.65 -3.92 -19.03
CA TRP A 101 -11.55 -3.96 -19.99
C TRP A 101 -12.10 -3.71 -21.41
N SER A 102 -11.49 -2.77 -22.15
CA SER A 102 -11.84 -2.40 -23.53
C SER A 102 -11.04 -3.17 -24.57
#